data_AF-A0A7C5NC82-F1
#
_entry.id   AF-A0A7C5NC82-F1
#
_cell.length_a   1.000
_cell.length_b   1.000
_cell.length_c   1.000
_cell.angle_alpha   90.00
_cell.angle_beta   90.00
_cell.angle_gamma   90.00
#
_symmetry.space_group_name_H-M   'P 1'
#
loop_
_entity.id
_entity.type
_entity.pdbx_description
1 polymer ?
#
loop_
_entity_poly.entity_id
_entity_poly.type
_entity_poly.pdbx_seq_one_letter_code
_entity_poly.pdbx_strand_id
1 'polypeptide(L)'
;MKNYKLYNKLGSFIQDNGVIFKVYAPNAKSVSVVGDFNSYDKSKNRLKKNKIGIWSGRVANAKKGNSYKYFIQAKDDREFLKADPFAKYAEVKPNSASIIFDSSYEFKYDNPKKQENISIYEVHLGSWKRNNGEYMSYKDLT
;
A
#
# COMPACT_ATOMS: atom_id res chain seq x y z
N MET A 1 -13.29 9.41 19.72
CA MET A 1 -14.07 8.94 18.56
C MET A 1 -13.26 7.87 17.82
N LYS A 2 -13.63 6.58 17.92
CA LYS A 2 -12.92 5.48 17.24
C LYS A 2 -13.06 5.63 15.72
N ASN A 3 -11.97 5.51 14.97
CA ASN A 3 -11.97 5.62 13.51
C ASN A 3 -11.76 4.23 12.88
N TYR A 4 -12.86 3.55 12.53
CA TYR A 4 -12.80 2.20 11.95
C TYR A 4 -12.40 2.16 10.47
N LYS A 5 -12.25 3.32 9.80
CA LYS A 5 -11.92 3.44 8.37
C LYS A 5 -10.63 4.23 8.11
N LEU A 6 -9.57 3.90 8.85
CA LEU A 6 -8.26 4.56 8.72
C LEU A 6 -7.64 4.42 7.32
N TYR A 7 -7.94 3.32 6.61
CA TYR A 7 -7.48 3.09 5.24
C TYR A 7 -8.01 4.11 4.22
N ASN A 8 -9.07 4.86 4.54
CA ASN A 8 -9.53 5.99 3.71
C ASN A 8 -8.78 7.30 3.99
N LYS A 9 -7.86 7.28 4.97
CA LYS A 9 -7.15 8.48 5.47
C LYS A 9 -5.64 8.35 5.44
N LEU A 10 -5.10 7.13 5.53
CA LEU A 10 -3.67 6.82 5.48
C LEU A 10 -3.37 5.94 4.27
N GLY A 11 -2.17 6.09 3.72
CA GLY A 11 -1.72 5.42 2.50
C GLY A 11 -1.52 6.40 1.34
N SER A 12 -1.57 5.88 0.12
CA SER A 12 -1.52 6.63 -1.14
C SER A 12 -2.92 6.83 -1.74
N PHE A 13 -3.24 8.06 -2.14
CA PHE A 13 -4.53 8.43 -2.76
C PHE A 13 -4.29 9.18 -4.06
N ILE A 14 -4.77 8.62 -5.16
CA ILE A 14 -4.74 9.28 -6.48
C ILE A 14 -5.74 10.45 -6.46
N GLN A 15 -5.31 11.62 -6.91
CA GLN A 15 -6.14 12.81 -7.09
C GLN A 15 -5.74 13.52 -8.38
N ASP A 16 -6.61 14.38 -8.92
CA ASP A 16 -6.37 15.09 -10.18
C ASP A 16 -5.00 15.77 -10.16
N ASN A 17 -4.07 15.32 -11.02
CA ASN A 17 -2.67 15.78 -11.14
C ASN A 17 -1.74 15.39 -9.95
N GLY A 18 -1.85 14.18 -9.41
CA GLY A 18 -0.81 13.58 -8.57
C GLY A 18 -1.32 12.59 -7.53
N VAL A 19 -0.49 12.32 -6.52
CA VAL A 19 -0.82 11.38 -5.44
C VAL A 19 -0.56 12.04 -4.09
N ILE A 20 -1.52 11.92 -3.18
CA ILE A 20 -1.35 12.30 -1.79
C ILE A 20 -0.88 11.08 -1.00
N PHE A 21 0.22 11.25 -0.28
CA PHE A 21 0.75 10.25 0.63
C PHE A 21 0.52 10.67 2.07
N LYS A 22 0.13 9.72 2.93
CA LYS A 22 -0.12 9.95 4.35
C LYS A 22 0.34 8.77 5.19
N VAL A 23 1.27 8.99 6.12
CA VAL A 23 1.78 7.94 7.02
C VAL A 23 1.88 8.44 8.45
N TYR A 24 1.53 7.58 9.40
CA TYR A 24 1.72 7.85 10.82
C TYR A 24 3.14 7.45 11.25
N ALA A 25 3.96 8.43 11.62
CA ALA A 25 5.33 8.22 12.09
C ALA A 25 5.70 9.30 13.12
N PRO A 26 5.08 9.30 14.31
CA PRO A 26 5.14 10.41 15.26
C PRO A 26 6.54 10.67 15.81
N ASN A 27 7.41 9.65 15.81
CA ASN A 27 8.78 9.76 16.32
C ASN A 27 9.82 9.98 15.22
N ALA A 28 9.44 10.03 13.94
CA ALA A 28 10.39 10.36 12.87
C ALA A 28 10.88 11.81 13.01
N LYS A 29 12.15 12.02 12.67
CA LYS A 29 12.78 13.33 12.47
C LYS A 29 12.41 13.90 11.11
N SER A 30 12.39 13.07 10.07
CA SER A 30 11.92 13.43 8.73
C SER A 30 11.32 12.21 8.01
N VAL A 31 10.42 12.48 7.07
CA VAL A 31 9.86 11.48 6.16
C VAL A 31 9.79 12.06 4.76
N SER A 32 10.34 11.34 3.79
CA SER A 32 10.18 11.60 2.35
C SER A 32 9.50 10.41 1.67
N VAL A 33 8.86 10.65 0.53
CA VAL A 33 8.37 9.58 -0.33
C VAL A 33 9.32 9.42 -1.49
N VAL A 34 9.81 8.20 -1.69
CA VAL A 34 10.76 7.86 -2.75
C VAL A 34 10.14 6.79 -3.64
N GLY A 35 10.37 6.86 -4.95
CA GLY A 35 9.79 5.93 -5.91
C GLY A 35 10.19 6.25 -7.34
N ASP A 36 9.56 5.58 -8.30
CA ASP A 36 9.86 5.76 -9.73
C ASP A 36 9.79 7.23 -10.17
N PHE A 37 8.80 7.97 -9.64
CA PHE A 37 8.55 9.37 -9.98
C PHE A 37 9.66 10.33 -9.56
N ASN A 38 10.61 9.92 -8.71
CA ASN A 38 11.74 10.75 -8.32
C ASN A 38 13.08 9.99 -8.35
N SER A 39 13.13 8.86 -9.06
CA SER A 39 14.31 7.99 -9.14
C SER A 39 14.82 7.57 -7.76
N TYR A 40 13.90 7.37 -6.81
CA TYR A 40 14.20 7.01 -5.42
C TYR A 40 15.08 8.01 -4.64
N ASP A 41 15.10 9.28 -5.05
CA ASP A 41 15.91 10.33 -4.41
C ASP A 41 15.31 10.79 -3.07
N LYS A 42 15.97 10.45 -1.95
CA LYS A 42 15.55 10.80 -0.58
C LYS A 42 15.51 12.30 -0.27
N SER A 43 16.22 13.12 -1.06
CA SER A 43 16.24 14.58 -0.89
C SER A 43 14.96 15.24 -1.41
N LYS A 44 14.18 14.53 -2.25
CA LYS A 44 12.95 15.01 -2.86
C LYS A 44 11.71 14.58 -2.07
N ASN A 45 10.59 15.24 -2.38
CA ASN A 45 9.25 14.87 -1.90
C ASN A 45 9.14 14.66 -0.38
N ARG A 46 9.79 15.54 0.39
CA ARG A 46 9.69 15.58 1.86
C ARG A 46 8.26 15.89 2.29
N LEU A 47 7.75 15.09 3.24
CA LEU A 47 6.41 15.23 3.78
C LEU A 47 6.37 16.24 4.94
N LYS A 48 5.19 16.82 5.18
CA LYS A 48 4.95 17.71 6.32
C LYS A 48 4.28 16.94 7.46
N LYS A 49 4.85 17.04 8.66
CA LYS A 49 4.28 16.47 9.88
C LYS A 49 3.20 17.39 10.46
N ASN A 50 2.07 16.82 10.87
CA ASN A 50 1.05 17.53 11.63
C ASN A 50 1.23 17.32 13.15
N LYS A 51 0.37 17.98 13.95
CA LYS A 51 0.45 17.95 15.43
C LYS A 51 0.34 16.55 16.04
N ILE A 52 -0.35 15.62 15.36
CA ILE A 52 -0.56 14.26 15.85
C ILE A 52 0.43 13.26 15.26
N GLY A 53 1.43 13.70 14.48
CA GLY A 53 2.48 12.81 13.97
C GLY A 53 2.17 12.10 12.65
N ILE A 54 1.13 12.52 11.92
CA ILE A 54 0.91 12.12 10.53
C ILE A 54 1.77 12.99 9.63
N TRP A 55 2.53 12.35 8.76
CA TRP A 55 3.30 12.97 7.68
C TRP A 55 2.49 12.89 6.40
N SER A 56 2.32 14.03 5.72
CA SER A 56 1.55 14.09 4.48
C SER A 56 2.10 15.07 3.46
N GLY A 57 1.84 14.80 2.19
CA GLY A 57 2.25 15.64 1.08
C GLY A 57 1.73 15.12 -0.24
N ARG A 58 1.63 16.02 -1.22
CA ARG A 58 1.22 15.71 -2.59
C ARG A 58 2.45 15.65 -3.49
N VAL A 59 2.50 14.65 -4.35
CA VAL A 59 3.54 14.49 -5.36
C VAL A 59 2.88 14.53 -6.73
N ALA A 60 3.14 15.59 -7.50
CA ALA A 60 2.43 15.88 -8.75
C ALA A 60 2.71 14.86 -9.86
N ASN A 61 3.94 14.35 -9.93
CA ASN A 61 4.40 13.44 -10.97
C ASN A 61 4.27 11.95 -10.61
N ALA A 62 3.76 11.64 -9.41
CA ALA A 62 3.42 10.27 -9.03
C ALA A 62 2.09 9.85 -9.67
N LYS A 63 1.99 8.59 -10.11
CA LYS A 63 0.78 8.04 -10.75
C LYS A 63 0.56 6.57 -10.40
N LYS A 64 -0.65 6.06 -10.71
CA LYS A 64 -0.98 4.63 -10.57
C LYS A 64 0.08 3.76 -11.24
N GLY A 65 0.49 2.69 -10.56
CA GLY A 65 1.50 1.75 -11.01
C GLY A 65 2.92 2.08 -10.59
N ASN A 66 3.22 3.32 -10.15
CA ASN A 66 4.55 3.59 -9.61
C ASN A 66 4.79 2.85 -8.31
N SER A 67 6.00 2.32 -8.19
CA SER A 67 6.54 1.80 -6.96
C SER A 67 6.94 2.96 -6.03
N TYR A 68 6.82 2.78 -4.72
CA TYR A 68 7.25 3.76 -3.73
C TYR A 68 7.57 3.12 -2.36
N LYS A 69 8.36 3.85 -1.58
CA LYS A 69 8.64 3.61 -0.16
C LYS A 69 8.65 4.93 0.60
N TYR A 70 8.47 4.86 1.92
CA TYR A 70 8.80 5.95 2.81
C TYR A 70 10.27 5.86 3.20
N PHE A 71 11.01 6.92 2.89
CA PHE A 71 12.32 7.16 3.48
C PHE A 71 12.12 7.87 4.82
N ILE A 72 12.59 7.26 5.90
CA ILE A 72 12.36 7.73 7.27
C ILE A 72 13.70 7.94 7.94
N GLN A 73 13.91 9.14 8.49
CA GLN A 73 15.02 9.42 9.40
C GLN A 73 14.49 9.41 10.84
N ALA A 74 15.09 8.59 11.70
CA ALA A 74 14.76 8.54 13.12
C ALA A 74 15.41 9.70 13.91
N LYS A 75 15.06 9.84 15.19
CA LYS A 75 15.63 10.89 16.07
C LYS A 75 17.12 10.72 16.29
N ASP A 76 17.60 9.49 16.24
CA ASP A 76 19.01 9.10 16.36
C ASP A 76 19.72 9.05 14.99
N ASP A 77 19.17 9.74 13.99
CA ASP A 77 19.70 9.88 12.63
C ASP A 77 19.83 8.60 11.81
N ARG A 78 19.36 7.45 12.31
CA ARG A 78 19.23 6.23 11.50
C ARG A 78 18.24 6.42 10.36
N GLU A 79 18.59 5.88 9.20
CA GLU A 79 17.80 5.96 7.98
C GLU A 79 17.15 4.61 7.65
N PHE A 80 15.88 4.65 7.22
CA PHE A 80 15.12 3.45 6.85
C PHE A 80 14.35 3.67 5.56
N LEU A 81 14.26 2.62 4.74
CA LEU A 81 13.26 2.50 3.69
C LEU A 81 12.18 1.54 4.16
N LYS A 82 10.93 2.01 4.19
CA LYS A 82 9.77 1.22 4.63
C LYS A 82 8.69 1.20 3.56
N ALA A 83 8.11 0.03 3.35
CA ALA A 83 6.83 -0.10 2.67
C ALA A 83 5.75 0.68 3.43
N ASP A 84 4.72 1.11 2.72
CA ASP A 84 3.55 1.75 3.29
C ASP A 84 2.71 0.73 4.09
N PRO A 85 2.47 0.95 5.40
CA PRO A 85 1.59 0.09 6.19
C PRO A 85 0.15 0.02 5.68
N PHE A 86 -0.27 1.00 4.87
CA PHE A 86 -1.59 1.10 4.25
C PHE A 86 -1.54 0.88 2.73
N ALA A 87 -0.48 0.25 2.21
CA ALA A 87 -0.39 -0.11 0.80
C ALA A 87 -1.57 -0.98 0.38
N LYS A 88 -2.25 -0.60 -0.71
CA LYS A 88 -3.29 -1.43 -1.34
C LYS A 88 -2.70 -2.52 -2.23
N TYR A 89 -1.47 -2.33 -2.70
CA TYR A 89 -0.76 -3.26 -3.58
C TYR A 89 0.75 -3.16 -3.31
N ALA A 90 1.48 -4.24 -3.58
CA ALA A 90 2.91 -4.35 -3.33
C ALA A 90 3.58 -5.11 -4.48
N GLU A 91 4.89 -4.89 -4.61
CA GLU A 91 5.70 -5.67 -5.53
C GLU A 91 5.74 -7.16 -5.14
N VAL A 92 5.97 -8.01 -6.13
CA VAL A 92 6.21 -9.43 -5.90
C VAL A 92 7.58 -9.62 -5.25
N LYS A 93 7.66 -10.52 -4.27
CA LYS A 93 8.92 -10.93 -3.64
C LYS A 93 9.98 -11.30 -4.70
N PRO A 94 11.27 -11.03 -4.46
CA PRO A 94 11.88 -10.53 -3.22
C PRO A 94 11.78 -9.00 -3.04
N ASN A 95 11.19 -8.29 -3.99
CA ASN A 95 10.99 -6.85 -3.89
C ASN A 95 10.00 -6.50 -2.78
N SER A 96 9.99 -5.23 -2.36
CA SER A 96 9.29 -4.80 -1.14
C SER A 96 8.75 -3.38 -1.19
N ALA A 97 8.73 -2.72 -2.35
CA ALA A 97 8.06 -1.44 -2.47
C ALA A 97 6.53 -1.63 -2.48
N SER A 98 5.85 -0.60 -2.01
CA SER A 98 4.41 -0.46 -2.20
C SER A 98 4.16 0.05 -3.62
N ILE A 99 3.02 -0.29 -4.20
CA ILE A 99 2.62 0.19 -5.53
C ILE A 99 1.41 1.10 -5.37
N ILE A 100 1.47 2.28 -5.98
CA ILE A 100 0.33 3.20 -6.02
C ILE A 100 -0.79 2.52 -6.81
N PHE A 101 -1.86 2.18 -6.12
CA PHE A 101 -2.95 1.42 -6.71
C PHE A 101 -4.30 1.96 -6.28
N ASP A 102 -5.26 1.87 -7.20
CA ASP A 102 -6.67 2.05 -6.89
C ASP A 102 -7.50 1.13 -7.79
N SER A 103 -8.48 0.47 -7.20
CA SER A 103 -9.35 -0.47 -7.92
C SER A 103 -10.58 0.26 -8.42
N SER A 104 -10.93 0.00 -9.68
CA SER A 104 -12.21 0.40 -10.28
C SER A 104 -13.13 -0.82 -10.48
N TYR A 105 -12.83 -1.95 -9.82
CA TYR A 105 -13.62 -3.16 -9.96
C TYR A 105 -14.94 -3.04 -9.21
N GLU A 106 -16.04 -3.25 -9.92
CA GLU A 106 -17.39 -3.30 -9.38
C GLU A 106 -17.86 -4.76 -9.28
N PHE A 107 -18.36 -5.14 -8.11
CA PHE A 107 -18.90 -6.49 -7.90
C PHE A 107 -20.23 -6.63 -8.65
N LYS A 108 -20.38 -7.74 -9.37
CA LYS A 108 -21.57 -8.05 -10.18
C LYS A 108 -22.61 -8.93 -9.47
N TYR A 109 -22.29 -9.37 -8.26
CA TYR A 109 -23.10 -10.34 -7.51
C TYR A 109 -23.35 -9.82 -6.10
N ASP A 110 -24.53 -10.13 -5.57
CA ASP A 110 -24.89 -9.83 -4.19
C ASP A 110 -24.16 -10.75 -3.21
N ASN A 111 -24.12 -10.32 -1.94
CA ASN A 111 -23.61 -11.17 -0.88
C ASN A 111 -24.45 -12.45 -0.78
N PRO A 112 -23.81 -13.62 -0.64
CA PRO A 112 -24.54 -14.87 -0.47
C PRO A 112 -25.37 -14.84 0.82
N LYS A 113 -26.54 -15.51 0.79
CA LYS A 113 -27.39 -15.65 1.97
C LYS A 113 -26.66 -16.47 3.05
N LYS A 114 -26.89 -16.10 4.31
CA LYS A 114 -26.38 -16.84 5.47
C LYS A 114 -26.83 -18.30 5.36
N GLN A 115 -25.86 -19.22 5.41
CA GLN A 115 -26.11 -20.66 5.43
C GLN A 115 -26.29 -21.11 6.88
N GLU A 116 -27.23 -22.04 7.11
CA GLU A 116 -27.46 -22.62 8.44
C GLU A 116 -26.47 -23.74 8.76
N ASN A 117 -26.14 -24.55 7.74
CA ASN A 117 -25.13 -25.60 7.82
C ASN A 117 -23.92 -25.20 6.96
N ILE A 118 -22.72 -25.25 7.54
CA ILE A 118 -21.49 -24.80 6.87
C ILE A 118 -20.50 -25.96 6.85
N SER A 119 -20.07 -26.36 5.65
CA SER A 119 -18.89 -27.19 5.46
C SER A 119 -17.78 -26.32 4.85
N ILE A 120 -16.63 -26.24 5.52
CA ILE A 120 -15.53 -25.35 5.14
C ILE A 120 -14.43 -26.16 4.47
N TYR A 121 -14.04 -25.77 3.26
CA TYR A 121 -12.84 -26.27 2.59
C TYR A 121 -11.69 -25.27 2.77
N GLU A 122 -10.74 -25.60 3.62
CA GLU A 122 -9.55 -24.77 3.86
C GLU A 122 -8.55 -24.91 2.71
N VAL A 123 -8.10 -23.78 2.15
CA VAL A 123 -7.20 -23.75 0.99
C VAL A 123 -6.06 -22.78 1.22
N HIS A 124 -4.82 -23.26 0.99
CA HIS A 124 -3.65 -22.40 0.81
C HIS A 124 -3.38 -22.20 -0.69
N LEU A 125 -3.71 -21.01 -1.21
CA LEU A 125 -3.67 -20.71 -2.66
C LEU A 125 -2.30 -20.98 -3.31
N GLY A 126 -1.19 -20.77 -2.59
CA GLY A 126 0.17 -20.94 -3.12
C GLY A 126 0.68 -22.39 -3.21
N SER A 127 -0.07 -23.36 -2.70
CA SER A 127 0.31 -24.78 -2.73
C SER A 127 -0.83 -25.73 -3.10
N TRP A 128 -2.06 -25.26 -3.18
CA TRP A 128 -3.21 -26.10 -3.52
C TRP A 128 -3.14 -26.64 -4.94
N LYS A 129 -2.90 -25.76 -5.92
CA LYS A 129 -2.74 -26.13 -7.33
C LYS A 129 -1.58 -25.34 -7.92
N ARG A 130 -0.72 -26.03 -8.67
CA ARG A 130 0.46 -25.46 -9.34
C ARG A 130 0.46 -25.87 -10.81
N ASN A 131 1.03 -25.02 -11.65
CA ASN A 131 1.25 -25.33 -13.05
C ASN A 131 2.76 -25.48 -13.30
N ASN A 132 3.23 -26.72 -13.47
CA ASN A 132 4.66 -27.02 -13.67
C ASN A 132 5.59 -26.40 -12.61
N GLY A 133 5.17 -26.38 -11.35
CA GLY A 133 5.93 -25.80 -10.24
C GLY A 133 5.70 -24.30 -10.01
N GLU A 134 5.08 -23.61 -10.96
CA GLU A 134 4.74 -22.18 -10.87
C GLU A 134 3.43 -21.94 -10.11
N TYR A 135 3.31 -20.73 -9.55
CA TYR A 135 2.09 -20.24 -8.92
C TYR A 135 0.99 -20.05 -9.97
N MET A 136 -0.23 -20.47 -9.63
CA MET A 136 -1.41 -20.17 -10.43
C MET A 136 -1.90 -18.75 -10.14
N SER A 137 -2.35 -18.04 -11.17
CA SER A 137 -2.99 -16.74 -10.98
C SER A 137 -4.40 -16.91 -10.43
N TYR A 138 -5.00 -15.83 -9.90
CA TYR A 138 -6.39 -15.85 -9.45
C TYR A 138 -7.38 -16.23 -10.56
N LYS A 139 -7.05 -15.96 -11.84
CA LYS A 139 -7.88 -16.34 -12.99
C LYS A 139 -7.80 -17.83 -13.30
N ASP A 140 -6.68 -18.47 -13.03
CA ASP A 140 -6.50 -19.90 -13.30
C ASP A 140 -7.19 -20.78 -12.25
N LEU A 141 -7.57 -20.19 -11.11
CA LEU A 141 -8.23 -20.85 -9.98
C LEU A 141 -9.77 -20.71 -10.00
N THR A 142 -10.32 -19.98 -10.96
CA THR A 142 -11.76 -19.80 -11.20
C THR A 142 -12.17 -20.51 -12.47
#